data_AF-A0AA38ZMX1-F1
#
_entry.id   AF-A0AA38ZMX1-F1
#
_cell.length_a   1.000
_cell.length_b   1.000
_cell.length_c   1.000
_cell.angle_alpha   90.00
_cell.angle_beta   90.00
_cell.angle_gamma   90.00
#
_symmetry.space_group_name_H-M   'P 1'
#
loop_
_entity.id
_entity.type
_entity.pdbx_description
1 polymer ?
#
loop_
_entity_poly.entity_id
_entity_poly.type
_entity_poly.pdbx_seq_one_letter_code
_entity_poly.pdbx_strand_id
1 'polypeptide(L)'
;MAHDQISIPLLLFLICTLSAATVNHATLTGKFGENGAMKRKLLDNGLGQTPQMGWNSYNHFPCKLSEELIHQIADAMVSTGLSALGYEYINLDDCWAELNRDSKGNLVPKASIFPSGMKALANYVHSKGLKIGIYADAGTLTCSKTMPGSLNYEEQDANTFASWGIDYLKYDNCHNNGLSPQERYSNMSKALLNTGRPIFYSLCEWGQDNPATWASSIGNSWRTTGDIKDTWESMTSRADLNDVWASYAGPGGWNDPDMLEVGNGGMSTEEYRSHFSIWALAKAPLLLGCDIRSMDNETFELLSNKEVIEVNQDKLGAQGKKVKKTGDLEVWSGPLSDNRVAVVLWNRESSEATIIADWSDLGLNSSAVVDARDLWTHSTIYSIRDQLKATVEAHACKMYVLTPH
;
A
#
# COMPACT_ATOMS: atom_id res chain seq x y z
N MET A 1 -87.70 -3.58 -34.67
CA MET A 1 -87.57 -4.34 -35.93
C MET A 1 -86.35 -5.25 -35.75
N ALA A 2 -86.39 -6.34 -34.97
CA ALA A 2 -87.23 -7.54 -34.98
C ALA A 2 -87.06 -8.38 -36.26
N HIS A 3 -86.33 -9.51 -36.10
CA HIS A 3 -86.46 -10.85 -36.73
C HIS A 3 -85.22 -11.65 -36.27
N ASP A 4 -85.25 -12.51 -35.23
CA ASP A 4 -85.82 -13.87 -35.09
C ASP A 4 -85.40 -14.82 -36.22
N GLN A 5 -84.96 -16.07 -36.02
CA GLN A 5 -84.56 -16.95 -34.92
C GLN A 5 -84.10 -18.28 -35.58
N ILE A 6 -83.90 -19.35 -34.79
CA ILE A 6 -83.73 -20.80 -35.14
C ILE A 6 -82.28 -21.28 -35.03
N SER A 7 -81.90 -22.39 -34.39
CA SER A 7 -82.37 -23.24 -33.26
C SER A 7 -81.41 -24.45 -33.22
N ILE A 8 -81.05 -24.90 -32.03
CA ILE A 8 -80.17 -26.05 -31.72
C ILE A 8 -80.95 -27.38 -31.89
N PRO A 9 -80.32 -28.55 -32.14
CA PRO A 9 -80.07 -29.49 -31.03
C PRO A 9 -78.72 -30.25 -31.06
N LEU A 10 -78.21 -30.44 -29.83
CA LEU A 10 -77.24 -31.43 -29.33
C LEU A 10 -77.49 -32.85 -29.85
N LEU A 11 -76.42 -33.66 -30.07
CA LEU A 11 -76.03 -34.80 -29.21
C LEU A 11 -74.85 -35.63 -29.82
N LEU A 12 -74.05 -36.22 -28.91
CA LEU A 12 -73.28 -37.49 -28.99
C LEU A 12 -71.73 -37.48 -28.91
N PHE A 13 -71.28 -37.79 -27.68
CA PHE A 13 -70.35 -38.86 -27.27
C PHE A 13 -68.89 -38.94 -27.78
N LEU A 14 -67.98 -38.64 -26.83
CA LEU A 14 -66.89 -39.47 -26.29
C LEU A 14 -66.02 -40.32 -27.24
N ILE A 15 -64.69 -40.16 -27.18
CA ILE A 15 -63.69 -41.19 -26.80
C ILE A 15 -62.25 -40.61 -26.88
N CYS A 16 -61.47 -40.86 -25.82
CA CYS A 16 -60.02 -40.62 -25.70
C CYS A 16 -59.19 -41.53 -26.61
N THR A 17 -58.07 -41.03 -27.14
CA THR A 17 -56.70 -41.60 -26.99
C THR A 17 -55.70 -40.74 -27.78
N LEU A 18 -54.63 -40.27 -27.14
CA LEU A 18 -53.43 -39.81 -27.86
C LEU A 18 -52.18 -40.17 -27.04
N SER A 19 -51.35 -41.00 -27.65
CA SER A 19 -50.05 -41.47 -27.16
C SER A 19 -48.92 -40.85 -27.98
N ALA A 20 -48.02 -40.19 -27.26
CA ALA A 20 -46.55 -40.04 -27.40
C ALA A 20 -45.88 -40.00 -28.79
N ALA A 21 -45.04 -38.98 -29.03
CA ALA A 21 -43.57 -39.06 -28.90
C ALA A 21 -42.84 -37.73 -29.23
N THR A 22 -42.12 -37.24 -28.22
CA THR A 22 -40.90 -36.41 -28.13
C THR A 22 -40.28 -35.70 -29.35
N VAL A 23 -40.02 -34.38 -29.18
CA VAL A 23 -38.78 -33.70 -29.61
C VAL A 23 -38.25 -32.86 -28.44
N ASN A 24 -36.96 -33.01 -28.13
CA ASN A 24 -36.23 -32.36 -27.04
C ASN A 24 -36.14 -30.84 -27.21
N HIS A 25 -36.48 -30.11 -26.14
CA HIS A 25 -35.94 -28.77 -25.86
C HIS A 25 -35.22 -28.82 -24.53
N ALA A 26 -33.89 -28.64 -24.57
CA ALA A 26 -33.07 -28.52 -23.38
C ALA A 26 -33.29 -27.11 -22.78
N THR A 27 -34.26 -26.99 -21.88
CA THR A 27 -34.37 -25.86 -20.97
C THR A 27 -33.28 -25.96 -19.92
N LEU A 28 -32.28 -25.07 -20.00
CA LEU A 28 -31.31 -24.87 -18.92
C LEU A 28 -32.03 -24.18 -17.74
N THR A 29 -32.49 -24.97 -16.77
CA THR A 29 -32.89 -24.49 -15.46
C THR A 29 -31.63 -24.11 -14.67
N GLY A 30 -31.23 -22.84 -14.75
CA GLY A 30 -30.20 -22.28 -13.88
C GLY A 30 -30.73 -22.12 -12.47
N LYS A 31 -30.14 -22.84 -11.51
CA LYS A 31 -30.38 -22.68 -10.08
C LYS A 31 -30.06 -21.23 -9.69
N PHE A 32 -31.05 -20.51 -9.15
CA PHE A 32 -30.80 -19.32 -8.33
C PHE A 32 -30.08 -19.78 -7.07
N GLY A 33 -28.75 -19.65 -7.07
CA GLY A 33 -27.94 -19.69 -5.87
C GLY A 33 -27.98 -18.33 -5.19
N GLU A 34 -28.93 -18.14 -4.29
CA GLU A 34 -28.73 -17.21 -3.18
C GLU A 34 -27.56 -17.73 -2.33
N ASN A 35 -26.39 -17.13 -2.54
CA ASN A 35 -25.32 -16.97 -1.56
C ASN A 35 -24.18 -16.16 -2.20
N GLY A 36 -24.49 -14.91 -2.57
CA GLY A 36 -23.47 -13.88 -2.71
C GLY A 36 -23.02 -13.47 -1.31
N ALA A 37 -22.26 -14.34 -0.63
CA ALA A 37 -21.45 -13.88 0.48
C ALA A 37 -20.47 -12.86 -0.10
N MET A 38 -20.75 -11.56 0.08
CA MET A 38 -19.68 -10.58 0.12
C MET A 38 -18.65 -11.18 1.10
N LYS A 39 -17.51 -11.65 0.57
CA LYS A 39 -16.35 -11.93 1.41
C LYS A 39 -16.02 -10.60 2.06
N ARG A 40 -16.50 -10.37 3.29
CA ARG A 40 -15.99 -9.33 4.17
C ARG A 40 -14.48 -9.48 4.15
N LYS A 41 -13.77 -8.50 3.60
CA LYS A 41 -12.32 -8.38 3.85
C LYS A 41 -12.17 -8.32 5.37
N LEU A 42 -11.38 -9.24 5.93
CA LEU A 42 -11.47 -9.65 7.33
C LEU A 42 -10.79 -8.68 8.33
N LEU A 43 -10.19 -7.59 7.87
CA LEU A 43 -9.89 -6.41 8.67
C LEU A 43 -10.62 -5.20 8.06
N ASP A 44 -11.84 -4.93 8.52
CA ASP A 44 -12.57 -3.70 8.19
C ASP A 44 -12.38 -2.69 9.34
N ASN A 45 -11.13 -2.24 9.52
CA ASN A 45 -10.79 -1.23 10.54
C ASN A 45 -10.93 0.22 10.03
N GLY A 46 -11.39 0.40 8.78
CA GLY A 46 -11.58 1.71 8.15
C GLY A 46 -10.29 2.46 7.79
N LEU A 47 -9.11 1.88 8.01
CA LEU A 47 -7.80 2.49 7.73
C LEU A 47 -7.20 1.95 6.42
N GLY A 48 -6.16 2.63 5.93
CA GLY A 48 -5.39 2.17 4.76
C GLY A 48 -6.20 2.08 3.46
N GLN A 49 -7.21 2.93 3.27
CA GLN A 49 -7.98 2.97 2.01
C GLN A 49 -7.11 3.35 0.81
N THR A 50 -6.04 4.10 1.06
CA THR A 50 -4.88 4.33 0.19
C THR A 50 -3.60 3.94 0.96
N PRO A 51 -2.46 3.76 0.27
CA PRO A 51 -1.20 3.49 0.96
C PRO A 51 -0.86 4.59 1.97
N GLN A 52 -0.31 4.23 3.13
CA GLN A 52 0.06 5.20 4.14
C GLN A 52 1.20 6.10 3.67
N MET A 53 1.16 7.37 4.09
CA MET A 53 2.21 8.35 3.83
C MET A 53 2.68 8.96 5.15
N GLY A 54 3.99 9.08 5.32
CA GLY A 54 4.55 9.58 6.57
C GLY A 54 6.06 9.58 6.56
N TRP A 55 6.65 9.48 7.74
CA TRP A 55 8.08 9.44 7.97
C TRP A 55 8.40 8.37 9.00
N ASN A 56 9.55 7.71 8.87
CA ASN A 56 10.06 6.78 9.86
C ASN A 56 11.51 7.14 10.22
N SER A 57 11.85 7.04 11.51
CA SER A 57 13.15 7.42 12.03
C SER A 57 14.33 6.54 11.62
N TYR A 58 14.11 5.29 11.22
CA TYR A 58 15.15 4.26 11.24
C TYR A 58 16.29 4.49 10.24
N ASN A 59 15.98 4.80 8.97
CA ASN A 59 16.99 4.89 7.92
C ASN A 59 18.06 5.95 8.21
N HIS A 60 17.67 7.08 8.82
CA HIS A 60 18.59 8.17 9.14
C HIS A 60 19.02 8.23 10.62
N PHE A 61 18.13 7.86 11.55
CA PHE A 61 18.30 8.04 13.00
C PHE A 61 18.18 6.74 13.82
N PRO A 62 18.74 5.60 13.37
CA PRO A 62 18.38 4.26 13.83
C PRO A 62 18.03 4.16 15.32
N CYS A 63 19.03 4.12 16.21
CA CYS A 63 18.81 4.19 17.67
C CYS A 63 19.17 5.56 18.26
N LYS A 64 19.04 6.62 17.46
CA LYS A 64 19.38 8.01 17.84
C LYS A 64 18.11 8.85 17.97
N LEU A 65 17.14 8.33 18.72
CA LEU A 65 15.86 8.99 18.99
C LEU A 65 15.93 9.96 20.17
N SER A 66 15.14 11.02 20.11
CA SER A 66 14.79 11.88 21.25
C SER A 66 13.43 12.54 21.06
N GLU A 67 12.78 12.92 22.16
CA GLU A 67 11.53 13.69 22.17
C GLU A 67 11.69 14.99 21.37
N GLU A 68 12.82 15.67 21.54
CA GLU A 68 13.15 16.89 20.79
C GLU A 68 13.24 16.62 19.29
N LEU A 69 13.90 15.53 18.87
CA LEU A 69 13.96 15.15 17.46
C LEU A 69 12.56 14.96 16.89
N ILE A 70 11.69 14.22 17.58
CA ILE A 70 10.33 13.96 17.08
C ILE A 70 9.50 15.25 17.02
N HIS A 71 9.65 16.16 17.99
CA HIS A 71 9.02 17.49 17.90
C HIS A 71 9.49 18.26 16.66
N GLN A 72 10.80 18.30 16.41
CA GLN A 72 11.38 18.98 15.26
C GLN A 72 10.95 18.35 13.93
N ILE A 73 10.83 17.03 13.86
CA ILE A 73 10.33 16.32 12.68
C ILE A 73 8.85 16.64 12.45
N ALA A 74 8.02 16.65 13.49
CA ALA A 74 6.61 17.05 13.37
C ALA A 74 6.47 18.51 12.91
N ASP A 75 7.31 19.41 13.43
CA ASP A 75 7.34 20.82 12.99
C ASP A 75 7.83 20.97 11.54
N ALA A 76 8.84 20.21 11.14
CA ALA A 76 9.34 20.19 9.77
C ALA A 76 8.29 19.65 8.79
N MET A 77 7.58 18.58 9.17
CA MET A 77 6.52 17.99 8.34
C MET A 77 5.44 19.02 8.00
N VAL A 78 5.07 19.88 8.95
CA VAL A 78 4.11 20.97 8.72
C VAL A 78 4.73 22.15 7.97
N SER A 79 5.88 22.64 8.41
CA SER A 79 6.49 23.88 7.88
C SER A 79 7.03 23.75 6.46
N THR A 80 7.46 22.55 6.06
CA THR A 80 7.85 22.25 4.66
C THR A 80 6.64 22.06 3.74
N GLY A 81 5.43 21.92 4.30
CA GLY A 81 4.21 21.64 3.54
C GLY A 81 4.01 20.18 3.17
N LEU A 82 4.90 19.27 3.57
CA LEU A 82 4.75 17.83 3.33
C LEU A 82 3.46 17.27 3.94
N SER A 83 3.05 17.73 5.12
CA SER A 83 1.78 17.29 5.73
C SER A 83 0.56 17.60 4.85
N ALA A 84 0.58 18.74 4.15
CA ALA A 84 -0.48 19.13 3.22
C ALA A 84 -0.51 18.28 1.93
N LEU A 85 0.56 17.52 1.66
CA LEU A 85 0.63 16.54 0.58
C LEU A 85 0.17 15.15 1.00
N GLY A 86 -0.11 14.94 2.29
CA GLY A 86 -0.61 13.69 2.84
C GLY A 86 0.36 12.95 3.76
N TYR A 87 1.61 13.41 3.91
CA TYR A 87 2.57 12.81 4.85
C TYR A 87 2.14 13.10 6.31
N GLU A 88 1.32 12.21 6.88
CA GLU A 88 0.65 12.45 8.16
C GLU A 88 1.20 11.63 9.32
N TYR A 89 1.82 10.47 9.06
CA TYR A 89 2.35 9.60 10.13
C TYR A 89 3.79 9.94 10.49
N ILE A 90 4.07 10.24 11.76
CA ILE A 90 5.42 10.33 12.33
C ILE A 90 5.69 9.04 13.10
N ASN A 91 6.40 8.10 12.48
CA ASN A 91 6.63 6.76 13.03
C ASN A 91 7.97 6.68 13.75
N LEU A 92 7.93 6.42 15.06
CA LEU A 92 9.09 6.05 15.83
C LEU A 92 9.41 4.58 15.55
N ASP A 93 10.67 4.30 15.24
CA ASP A 93 11.17 2.93 15.08
C ASP A 93 11.76 2.38 16.39
N ASP A 94 12.59 1.33 16.32
CA ASP A 94 13.18 0.64 17.47
C ASP A 94 13.93 1.58 18.45
N CYS A 95 14.36 1.03 19.59
CA CYS A 95 15.18 1.70 20.60
C CYS A 95 14.48 2.79 21.45
N TRP A 96 13.15 2.95 21.39
CA TRP A 96 12.43 3.96 22.17
C TRP A 96 12.14 3.59 23.63
N ALA A 97 12.03 2.30 23.96
CA ALA A 97 11.66 1.81 25.30
C ALA A 97 12.87 1.35 26.13
N GLU A 98 12.70 1.33 27.45
CA GLU A 98 13.63 0.73 28.41
C GLU A 98 13.80 -0.76 28.14
N LEU A 99 14.95 -1.30 28.53
CA LEU A 99 15.27 -2.72 28.33
C LEU A 99 14.30 -3.66 29.09
N ASN A 100 13.77 -3.19 30.22
CA ASN A 100 12.90 -3.97 31.08
C ASN A 100 11.51 -3.33 31.15
N ARG A 101 10.49 -4.19 31.17
CA ARG A 101 9.11 -3.81 31.52
C ARG A 101 9.05 -3.33 32.99
N ASP A 102 8.03 -2.54 33.32
CA ASP A 102 7.77 -2.17 34.71
C ASP A 102 7.31 -3.39 35.55
N SER A 103 7.09 -3.17 36.86
CA SER A 103 6.63 -4.23 37.77
C SER A 103 5.24 -4.80 37.48
N LYS A 104 4.49 -4.16 36.58
CA LYS A 104 3.17 -4.61 36.09
C LYS A 104 3.26 -5.25 34.71
N GLY A 105 4.44 -5.33 34.11
CA GLY A 105 4.65 -5.88 32.77
C GLY A 105 4.43 -4.89 31.62
N ASN A 106 4.25 -3.59 31.88
CA ASN A 106 4.09 -2.61 30.80
C ASN A 106 5.43 -2.24 30.16
N LEU A 107 5.40 -1.93 28.87
CA LEU A 107 6.52 -1.23 28.21
C LEU A 107 6.70 0.16 28.84
N VAL A 108 7.96 0.57 29.01
CA VAL A 108 8.33 1.84 29.63
C VAL A 108 9.14 2.66 28.63
N PRO A 109 8.72 3.88 28.23
CA PRO A 109 9.54 4.76 27.40
C PRO A 109 10.86 5.12 28.11
N LYS A 110 11.98 5.21 27.38
CA LYS A 110 13.25 5.65 27.96
C LYS A 110 13.16 7.07 28.48
N ALA A 111 13.19 7.27 29.79
CA ALA A 111 13.05 8.60 30.39
C ALA A 111 14.20 9.55 30.02
N SER A 112 15.35 9.01 29.62
CA SER A 112 16.52 9.78 29.18
C SER A 112 16.33 10.46 27.81
N ILE A 113 15.49 9.91 26.95
CA ILE A 113 15.24 10.45 25.59
C ILE A 113 13.78 10.87 25.39
N PHE A 114 12.85 10.36 26.21
CA PHE A 114 11.43 10.72 26.24
C PHE A 114 10.99 11.10 27.65
N PRO A 115 11.52 12.21 28.22
CA PRO A 115 11.27 12.59 29.61
C PRO A 115 9.80 12.90 29.90
N SER A 116 9.02 13.34 28.90
CA SER A 116 7.59 13.63 29.07
C SER A 116 6.69 12.39 28.84
N GLY A 117 7.27 11.30 28.32
CA GLY A 117 6.58 10.05 28.01
C GLY A 117 5.77 10.09 26.70
N MET A 118 5.44 8.90 26.19
CA MET A 118 4.81 8.72 24.86
C MET A 118 3.46 9.41 24.72
N LYS A 119 2.65 9.50 25.78
CA LYS A 119 1.37 10.19 25.73
C LYS A 119 1.51 11.70 25.48
N ALA A 120 2.49 12.33 26.13
CA ALA A 120 2.75 13.75 25.93
C ALA A 120 3.26 14.01 24.50
N LEU A 121 4.15 13.14 24.01
CA LEU A 121 4.65 13.19 22.65
C LEU A 121 3.54 13.01 21.61
N ALA A 122 2.66 12.02 21.79
CA ALA A 122 1.49 11.80 20.93
C ALA A 122 0.59 13.04 20.89
N ASN A 123 0.27 13.63 22.06
CA ASN A 123 -0.51 14.86 22.13
C ASN A 123 0.15 16.01 21.37
N TYR A 124 1.48 16.14 21.41
CA TYR A 124 2.21 17.15 20.63
C TYR A 124 2.02 16.92 19.13
N VAL A 125 2.28 15.71 18.65
CA VAL A 125 2.12 15.35 17.23
C VAL A 125 0.68 15.58 16.77
N HIS A 126 -0.31 15.17 17.56
CA HIS A 126 -1.73 15.43 17.27
C HIS A 126 -2.07 16.92 17.23
N SER A 127 -1.44 17.75 18.08
CA SER A 127 -1.65 19.21 18.05
C SER A 127 -1.18 19.88 16.76
N LYS A 128 -0.33 19.20 15.97
CA LYS A 128 0.14 19.62 14.64
C LYS A 128 -0.76 19.11 13.52
N GLY A 129 -1.83 18.38 13.83
CA GLY A 129 -2.70 17.73 12.85
C GLY A 129 -2.09 16.47 12.23
N LEU A 130 -1.04 15.92 12.84
CA LEU A 130 -0.35 14.71 12.41
C LEU A 130 -0.78 13.51 13.26
N LYS A 131 -0.33 12.32 12.87
CA LYS A 131 -0.52 11.04 13.56
C LYS A 131 0.83 10.49 14.03
N ILE A 132 0.84 9.72 15.11
CA ILE A 132 2.08 9.14 15.65
C ILE A 132 2.07 7.62 15.55
N GLY A 133 3.18 7.06 15.09
CA GLY A 133 3.41 5.63 15.07
C GLY A 133 4.46 5.20 16.08
N ILE A 134 4.33 3.95 16.51
CA ILE A 134 5.29 3.27 17.37
C ILE A 134 5.73 1.95 16.74
N TYR A 135 6.81 1.41 17.27
CA TYR A 135 7.38 0.14 16.85
C TYR A 135 7.35 -0.87 18.00
N ALA A 136 7.04 -2.12 17.68
CA ALA A 136 7.25 -3.27 18.54
C ALA A 136 7.61 -4.50 17.69
N ASP A 137 7.77 -5.65 18.32
CA ASP A 137 8.19 -6.88 17.66
C ASP A 137 7.26 -8.05 18.05
N ALA A 138 6.86 -8.86 17.08
CA ALA A 138 6.17 -10.14 17.26
C ALA A 138 7.11 -11.24 17.81
N GLY A 139 7.92 -10.89 18.80
CA GLY A 139 8.98 -11.68 19.38
C GLY A 139 9.23 -11.30 20.83
N THR A 140 10.23 -11.91 21.45
CA THR A 140 10.56 -11.67 22.87
C THR A 140 11.40 -10.41 23.09
N LEU A 141 12.15 -9.98 22.08
CA LEU A 141 12.98 -8.78 22.03
C LEU A 141 12.84 -8.17 20.64
N THR A 142 13.01 -6.86 20.53
CA THR A 142 13.12 -6.21 19.23
C THR A 142 14.43 -6.56 18.52
N CYS A 143 14.52 -6.32 17.22
CA CYS A 143 15.72 -6.60 16.43
C CYS A 143 17.01 -5.96 16.98
N SER A 144 16.94 -4.74 17.55
CA SER A 144 18.09 -4.10 18.21
C SER A 144 18.50 -4.76 19.53
N LYS A 145 17.62 -5.57 20.12
CA LYS A 145 17.75 -6.19 21.46
C LYS A 145 17.84 -5.19 22.60
N THR A 146 17.43 -3.93 22.36
CA THR A 146 17.52 -2.87 23.37
C THR A 146 16.22 -2.65 24.14
N MET A 147 15.14 -3.32 23.72
CA MET A 147 13.84 -3.27 24.38
C MET A 147 13.05 -4.59 24.21
N PRO A 148 12.05 -4.86 25.07
CA PRO A 148 11.19 -6.03 24.96
C PRO A 148 10.39 -6.03 23.66
N GLY A 149 10.18 -7.21 23.09
CA GLY A 149 9.11 -7.43 22.12
C GLY A 149 7.77 -7.68 22.83
N SER A 150 6.72 -7.90 22.04
CA SER A 150 5.33 -7.99 22.50
C SER A 150 4.74 -9.40 22.46
N LEU A 151 5.54 -10.42 22.10
CA LEU A 151 5.06 -11.81 22.09
C LEU A 151 4.60 -12.25 23.49
N ASN A 152 3.34 -12.69 23.59
CA ASN A 152 2.59 -13.00 24.83
C ASN A 152 2.23 -11.79 25.71
N TYR A 153 2.45 -10.56 25.25
CA TYR A 153 2.04 -9.32 25.91
C TYR A 153 1.12 -8.48 25.01
N GLU A 154 0.57 -9.06 23.95
CA GLU A 154 -0.09 -8.33 22.86
C GLU A 154 -1.26 -7.48 23.36
N GLU A 155 -2.13 -8.04 24.20
CA GLU A 155 -3.28 -7.31 24.77
C GLU A 155 -2.84 -6.16 25.69
N GLN A 156 -1.82 -6.39 26.51
CA GLN A 156 -1.30 -5.37 27.42
C GLN A 156 -0.61 -4.22 26.66
N ASP A 157 0.20 -4.56 25.66
CA ASP A 157 0.95 -3.58 24.87
C ASP A 157 0.01 -2.79 23.95
N ALA A 158 -0.96 -3.45 23.31
CA ALA A 158 -1.98 -2.76 22.52
C ALA A 158 -2.77 -1.75 23.37
N ASN A 159 -3.21 -2.15 24.57
CA ASN A 159 -3.89 -1.23 25.49
C ASN A 159 -2.98 -0.08 25.94
N THR A 160 -1.68 -0.34 26.14
CA THR A 160 -0.69 0.70 26.46
C THR A 160 -0.57 1.71 25.32
N PHE A 161 -0.40 1.24 24.08
CA PHE A 161 -0.32 2.09 22.88
C PHE A 161 -1.60 2.92 22.69
N ALA A 162 -2.77 2.30 22.85
CA ALA A 162 -4.05 3.00 22.77
C ALA A 162 -4.18 4.06 23.86
N SER A 163 -3.74 3.80 25.09
CA SER A 163 -3.79 4.74 26.22
C SER A 163 -2.88 5.96 26.04
N TRP A 164 -1.80 5.80 25.27
CA TRP A 164 -0.89 6.88 24.87
C TRP A 164 -1.38 7.67 23.67
N GLY A 165 -2.34 7.13 22.91
CA GLY A 165 -2.86 7.78 21.70
C GLY A 165 -2.06 7.45 20.44
N ILE A 166 -1.40 6.30 20.38
CA ILE A 166 -0.72 5.84 19.16
C ILE A 166 -1.74 5.58 18.04
N ASP A 167 -1.39 5.91 16.80
CA ASP A 167 -2.25 5.78 15.61
C ASP A 167 -1.74 4.71 14.62
N TYR A 168 -0.49 4.27 14.78
CA TYR A 168 0.17 3.35 13.88
C TYR A 168 1.11 2.41 14.65
N LEU A 169 1.12 1.12 14.31
CA LEU A 169 2.08 0.15 14.81
C LEU A 169 2.84 -0.50 13.66
N LYS A 170 4.16 -0.31 13.61
CA LYS A 170 5.08 -1.21 12.90
C LYS A 170 5.39 -2.39 13.82
N TYR A 171 5.19 -3.61 13.34
CA TYR A 171 5.33 -4.82 14.15
C TYR A 171 6.30 -5.78 13.49
N ASP A 172 7.48 -5.95 14.08
CA ASP A 172 8.61 -6.70 13.52
C ASP A 172 8.55 -8.20 13.81
N ASN A 173 9.59 -8.94 13.43
CA ASN A 173 9.59 -10.40 13.42
C ASN A 173 10.86 -11.04 13.99
N CYS A 174 11.72 -10.28 14.68
CA CYS A 174 12.90 -10.84 15.34
C CYS A 174 12.51 -11.68 16.58
N HIS A 175 13.43 -12.52 17.08
CA HIS A 175 13.27 -13.23 18.36
C HIS A 175 11.91 -13.96 18.56
N ASN A 176 11.36 -14.50 17.47
CA ASN A 176 10.00 -15.02 17.38
C ASN A 176 9.80 -16.46 17.88
N ASN A 177 10.83 -17.06 18.49
CA ASN A 177 10.85 -18.43 19.00
C ASN A 177 10.50 -19.52 17.95
N GLY A 178 10.64 -19.23 16.65
CA GLY A 178 10.30 -20.16 15.58
C GLY A 178 8.78 -20.34 15.35
N LEU A 179 7.96 -19.49 15.96
CA LEU A 179 6.51 -19.52 15.80
C LEU A 179 6.09 -18.87 14.47
N SER A 180 4.99 -19.35 13.89
CA SER A 180 4.47 -18.85 12.61
C SER A 180 4.12 -17.35 12.69
N PRO A 181 4.45 -16.54 11.67
CA PRO A 181 4.00 -15.15 11.60
C PRO A 181 2.47 -15.06 11.55
N GLN A 182 1.79 -15.94 10.81
CA GLN A 182 0.32 -15.94 10.72
C GLN A 182 -0.35 -16.02 12.11
N GLU A 183 0.20 -16.84 13.00
CA GLU A 183 -0.28 -16.97 14.39
C GLU A 183 0.00 -15.71 15.21
N ARG A 184 1.27 -15.29 15.30
CA ARG A 184 1.70 -14.20 16.17
C ARG A 184 1.11 -12.84 15.77
N TYR A 185 1.09 -12.54 14.48
CA TYR A 185 0.52 -11.30 13.96
C TYR A 185 -1.01 -11.26 14.13
N SER A 186 -1.69 -12.41 14.04
CA SER A 186 -3.14 -12.47 14.32
C SER A 186 -3.47 -12.13 15.77
N ASN A 187 -2.60 -12.47 16.73
CA ASN A 187 -2.80 -12.14 18.14
C ASN A 187 -2.73 -10.63 18.37
N MET A 188 -1.71 -9.96 17.81
CA MET A 188 -1.59 -8.50 17.92
C MET A 188 -2.69 -7.77 17.14
N SER A 189 -3.07 -8.25 15.95
CA SER A 189 -4.23 -7.69 15.21
C SER A 189 -5.51 -7.67 16.06
N LYS A 190 -5.84 -8.80 16.71
CA LYS A 190 -6.99 -8.89 17.62
C LYS A 190 -6.84 -7.96 18.82
N ALA A 191 -5.65 -7.91 19.42
CA ALA A 191 -5.36 -7.05 20.56
C ALA A 191 -5.60 -5.57 20.20
N LEU A 192 -5.10 -5.09 19.07
CA LEU A 192 -5.30 -3.73 18.58
C LEU A 192 -6.79 -3.41 18.38
N LEU A 193 -7.53 -4.30 17.70
CA LEU A 193 -8.98 -4.14 17.50
C LEU A 193 -9.74 -4.04 18.83
N ASN A 194 -9.36 -4.86 19.82
CA ASN A 194 -10.02 -4.90 21.13
C ASN A 194 -9.79 -3.63 21.97
N THR A 195 -8.77 -2.82 21.66
CA THR A 195 -8.56 -1.53 22.35
C THR A 195 -9.67 -0.52 22.07
N GLY A 196 -10.40 -0.68 20.95
CA GLY A 196 -11.38 0.29 20.45
C GLY A 196 -10.79 1.56 19.86
N ARG A 197 -9.45 1.74 19.87
CA ARG A 197 -8.77 2.82 19.15
C ARG A 197 -8.36 2.34 17.75
N PRO A 198 -8.69 3.06 16.67
CA PRO A 198 -8.15 2.75 15.35
C PRO A 198 -6.62 2.94 15.35
N ILE A 199 -5.89 1.85 15.12
CA ILE A 199 -4.43 1.84 14.97
C ILE A 199 -4.10 1.15 13.65
N PHE A 200 -3.40 1.84 12.75
CA PHE A 200 -2.92 1.28 11.50
C PHE A 200 -1.92 0.17 11.82
N TYR A 201 -2.12 -1.03 11.27
CA TYR A 201 -1.28 -2.18 11.58
C TYR A 201 -0.37 -2.56 10.41
N SER A 202 0.92 -2.31 10.56
CA SER A 202 1.96 -2.54 9.56
C SER A 202 2.82 -3.72 9.96
N LEU A 203 2.75 -4.81 9.19
CA LEU A 203 3.50 -6.02 9.46
C LEU A 203 4.90 -5.94 8.86
N CYS A 204 5.90 -6.39 9.61
CA CYS A 204 7.31 -6.35 9.23
C CYS A 204 7.97 -7.72 9.44
N GLU A 205 7.46 -8.71 8.72
CA GLU A 205 7.95 -10.10 8.67
C GLU A 205 8.78 -10.43 7.42
N TRP A 206 9.15 -9.40 6.67
CA TRP A 206 10.09 -9.44 5.56
C TRP A 206 9.70 -10.38 4.41
N GLY A 207 8.40 -10.60 4.20
CA GLY A 207 7.90 -11.53 3.19
C GLY A 207 7.88 -12.99 3.65
N GLN A 208 8.23 -13.27 4.92
CA GLN A 208 8.22 -14.64 5.45
C GLN A 208 6.83 -15.24 5.38
N ASP A 209 6.75 -16.45 4.82
CA ASP A 209 5.50 -17.19 4.59
C ASP A 209 4.49 -16.42 3.71
N ASN A 210 4.98 -15.60 2.77
CA ASN A 210 4.21 -14.96 1.70
C ASN A 210 3.01 -14.12 2.22
N PRO A 211 3.26 -13.04 2.99
CA PRO A 211 2.24 -12.23 3.67
C PRO A 211 1.15 -11.70 2.75
N ALA A 212 1.46 -11.41 1.48
CA ALA A 212 0.47 -11.00 0.47
C ALA A 212 -0.75 -11.95 0.39
N THR A 213 -0.57 -13.23 0.71
CA THR A 213 -1.64 -14.24 0.63
C THR A 213 -2.55 -14.30 1.86
N TRP A 214 -2.18 -13.67 2.98
CA TRP A 214 -2.92 -13.78 4.25
C TRP A 214 -3.02 -12.48 5.08
N ALA A 215 -2.03 -11.60 5.04
CA ALA A 215 -1.90 -10.43 5.90
C ALA A 215 -3.02 -9.40 5.70
N SER A 216 -3.60 -9.32 4.50
CA SER A 216 -4.75 -8.43 4.19
C SER A 216 -5.99 -8.69 5.03
N SER A 217 -6.07 -9.84 5.70
CA SER A 217 -7.17 -10.18 6.61
C SER A 217 -6.95 -9.69 8.05
N ILE A 218 -5.74 -9.27 8.40
CA ILE A 218 -5.37 -8.94 9.78
C ILE A 218 -4.59 -7.63 9.94
N GLY A 219 -4.01 -7.07 8.88
CA GLY A 219 -3.29 -5.80 8.89
C GLY A 219 -3.54 -4.94 7.66
N ASN A 220 -2.96 -3.73 7.68
CA ASN A 220 -3.15 -2.71 6.67
C ASN A 220 -2.00 -2.63 5.65
N SER A 221 -0.80 -3.08 6.03
CA SER A 221 0.31 -3.31 5.10
C SER A 221 1.22 -4.43 5.62
N TRP A 222 2.05 -4.99 4.75
CA TRP A 222 3.01 -6.03 5.11
C TRP A 222 4.28 -5.93 4.27
N ARG A 223 5.43 -6.00 4.93
CA ARG A 223 6.73 -6.00 4.26
C ARG A 223 6.86 -7.21 3.35
N THR A 224 7.22 -7.02 2.09
CA THR A 224 7.37 -8.14 1.13
C THR A 224 8.80 -8.66 1.03
N THR A 225 9.75 -7.97 1.66
CA THR A 225 11.19 -8.19 1.50
C THR A 225 11.95 -7.90 2.79
N GLY A 226 13.20 -8.38 2.88
CA GLY A 226 14.17 -7.83 3.83
C GLY A 226 14.46 -6.34 3.58
N ASP A 227 15.23 -5.74 4.48
CA ASP A 227 15.39 -4.29 4.51
C ASP A 227 16.02 -3.70 3.24
N ILE A 228 15.52 -2.54 2.85
CA ILE A 228 16.17 -1.68 1.87
C ILE A 228 17.47 -1.10 2.46
N LYS A 229 18.36 -0.72 1.56
CA LYS A 229 19.53 0.10 1.84
C LYS A 229 19.57 1.22 0.82
N ASP A 230 20.21 2.31 1.17
CA ASP A 230 20.46 3.44 0.29
C ASP A 230 21.51 3.13 -0.79
N THR A 231 21.23 2.14 -1.64
CA THR A 231 22.01 1.78 -2.84
C THR A 231 21.05 1.35 -3.95
N TRP A 232 21.47 1.59 -5.19
CA TRP A 232 20.70 1.24 -6.39
C TRP A 232 20.33 -0.25 -6.46
N GLU A 233 21.27 -1.14 -6.13
CA GLU A 233 21.06 -2.59 -6.18
C GLU A 233 20.04 -3.04 -5.13
N SER A 234 20.08 -2.46 -3.94
CA SER A 234 19.11 -2.77 -2.90
C SER A 234 17.72 -2.32 -3.35
N MET A 235 17.57 -1.04 -3.71
CA MET A 235 16.30 -0.45 -4.14
C MET A 235 15.67 -1.21 -5.30
N THR A 236 16.43 -1.47 -6.36
CA THR A 236 15.92 -2.22 -7.52
C THR A 236 15.53 -3.66 -7.17
N SER A 237 16.30 -4.32 -6.29
CA SER A 237 15.95 -5.68 -5.83
C SER A 237 14.66 -5.71 -4.99
N ARG A 238 14.38 -4.66 -4.19
CA ARG A 238 13.13 -4.57 -3.41
C ARG A 238 11.94 -4.41 -4.36
N ALA A 239 12.07 -3.55 -5.37
CA ALA A 239 11.05 -3.39 -6.40
C ALA A 239 10.75 -4.71 -7.12
N ASP A 240 11.78 -5.45 -7.56
CA ASP A 240 11.62 -6.72 -8.28
C ASP A 240 10.94 -7.81 -7.42
N LEU A 241 11.33 -7.93 -6.15
CA LEU A 241 10.72 -8.90 -5.22
C LEU A 241 9.30 -8.54 -4.81
N ASN A 242 8.95 -7.25 -4.80
CA ASN A 242 7.62 -6.77 -4.48
C ASN A 242 6.63 -6.92 -5.65
N ASP A 243 7.11 -6.78 -6.89
CA ASP A 243 6.30 -6.80 -8.12
C ASP A 243 5.44 -8.08 -8.26
N VAL A 244 5.98 -9.22 -7.84
CA VAL A 244 5.30 -10.53 -7.95
C VAL A 244 4.00 -10.60 -7.13
N TRP A 245 3.82 -9.69 -6.16
CA TRP A 245 2.67 -9.66 -5.26
C TRP A 245 1.59 -8.66 -5.68
N ALA A 246 1.74 -7.98 -6.83
CA ALA A 246 0.86 -6.88 -7.23
C ALA A 246 -0.64 -7.18 -7.19
N SER A 247 -1.05 -8.41 -7.51
CA SER A 247 -2.46 -8.81 -7.53
C SER A 247 -3.13 -8.91 -6.14
N TYR A 248 -2.35 -8.86 -5.07
CA TYR A 248 -2.85 -8.99 -3.69
C TYR A 248 -3.06 -7.66 -2.99
N ALA A 249 -2.40 -6.59 -3.45
CA ALA A 249 -2.55 -5.26 -2.89
C ALA A 249 -3.87 -4.61 -3.34
N GLY A 250 -4.42 -3.77 -2.46
CA GLY A 250 -5.56 -2.92 -2.76
C GLY A 250 -6.10 -2.22 -1.51
N PRO A 251 -7.22 -1.49 -1.62
CA PRO A 251 -7.77 -0.75 -0.50
C PRO A 251 -7.91 -1.61 0.77
N GLY A 252 -7.30 -1.12 1.85
CA GLY A 252 -7.21 -1.74 3.16
C GLY A 252 -5.97 -2.62 3.40
N GLY A 253 -5.18 -2.96 2.38
CA GLY A 253 -4.06 -3.90 2.49
C GLY A 253 -3.01 -3.74 1.40
N TRP A 254 -1.80 -3.30 1.77
CA TRP A 254 -0.75 -2.92 0.81
C TRP A 254 0.52 -3.76 0.97
N ASN A 255 1.14 -4.12 -0.17
CA ASN A 255 2.48 -4.64 -0.17
C ASN A 255 3.47 -3.51 0.17
N ASP A 256 4.40 -3.78 1.09
CA ASP A 256 5.38 -2.81 1.56
C ASP A 256 6.81 -3.23 1.13
N PRO A 257 7.37 -2.62 0.07
CA PRO A 257 8.76 -2.83 -0.35
C PRO A 257 9.79 -2.08 0.51
N ASP A 258 9.40 -1.60 1.69
CA ASP A 258 10.19 -0.84 2.68
C ASP A 258 10.23 0.69 2.44
N MET A 259 10.83 1.40 3.39
CA MET A 259 10.87 2.88 3.45
C MET A 259 11.63 3.53 2.27
N LEU A 260 11.32 4.80 2.00
CA LEU A 260 12.00 5.59 0.98
C LEU A 260 13.38 6.04 1.47
N GLU A 261 14.39 5.88 0.61
CA GLU A 261 15.78 6.31 0.88
C GLU A 261 16.10 7.68 0.28
N VAL A 262 15.11 8.32 -0.35
CA VAL A 262 15.25 9.61 -1.04
C VAL A 262 15.84 10.67 -0.10
N GLY A 263 17.03 11.16 -0.44
CA GLY A 263 17.75 12.19 0.32
C GLY A 263 18.74 11.69 1.36
N ASN A 264 19.04 10.38 1.44
CA ASN A 264 20.04 9.83 2.36
C ASN A 264 21.49 9.84 1.83
N GLY A 265 21.68 10.11 0.53
CA GLY A 265 22.96 10.44 -0.10
C GLY A 265 23.71 9.28 -0.76
N GLY A 266 23.18 8.06 -0.71
CA GLY A 266 23.77 6.85 -1.30
C GLY A 266 23.35 6.58 -2.75
N MET A 267 22.36 7.29 -3.27
CA MET A 267 21.93 7.25 -4.68
C MET A 267 21.92 8.64 -5.30
N SER A 268 21.98 8.69 -6.63
CA SER A 268 21.83 9.93 -7.42
C SER A 268 20.38 10.41 -7.46
N THR A 269 20.18 11.67 -7.85
CA THR A 269 18.85 12.28 -7.98
C THR A 269 17.96 11.51 -8.97
N GLU A 270 18.51 11.00 -10.07
CA GLU A 270 17.75 10.20 -11.04
C GLU A 270 17.41 8.80 -10.52
N GLU A 271 18.29 8.18 -9.74
CA GLU A 271 17.99 6.92 -9.06
C GLU A 271 16.91 7.11 -7.99
N TYR A 272 16.94 8.21 -7.24
CA TYR A 272 15.87 8.57 -6.30
C TYR A 272 14.55 8.91 -7.00
N ARG A 273 14.59 9.57 -8.17
CA ARG A 273 13.40 9.80 -9.00
C ARG A 273 12.76 8.48 -9.43
N SER A 274 13.58 7.52 -9.85
CA SER A 274 13.16 6.15 -10.18
C SER A 274 12.57 5.43 -8.96
N HIS A 275 13.25 5.49 -7.81
CA HIS A 275 12.79 4.93 -6.54
C HIS A 275 11.38 5.43 -6.18
N PHE A 276 11.22 6.74 -6.10
CA PHE A 276 9.94 7.35 -5.74
C PHE A 276 8.82 7.02 -6.75
N SER A 277 9.14 7.03 -8.05
CA SER A 277 8.18 6.71 -9.11
C SER A 277 7.69 5.27 -9.04
N ILE A 278 8.59 4.31 -8.79
CA ILE A 278 8.26 2.89 -8.70
C ILE A 278 7.47 2.60 -7.43
N TRP A 279 7.84 3.17 -6.28
CA TRP A 279 7.06 3.04 -5.04
C TRP A 279 5.65 3.63 -5.20
N ALA A 280 5.55 4.79 -5.83
CA ALA A 280 4.26 5.42 -6.10
C ALA A 280 3.39 4.58 -7.03
N LEU A 281 3.95 4.12 -8.16
CA LEU A 281 3.24 3.25 -9.12
C LEU A 281 2.79 1.95 -8.45
N ALA A 282 3.65 1.35 -7.62
CA ALA A 282 3.43 0.07 -6.96
C ALA A 282 2.48 0.13 -5.76
N LYS A 283 1.92 1.31 -5.43
CA LYS A 283 1.03 1.50 -4.26
C LYS A 283 1.73 1.08 -2.96
N ALA A 284 3.04 1.29 -2.92
CA ALA A 284 3.82 1.11 -1.71
C ALA A 284 3.48 2.20 -0.69
N PRO A 285 3.66 1.94 0.62
CA PRO A 285 3.77 2.99 1.61
C PRO A 285 4.82 4.03 1.20
N LEU A 286 4.48 5.32 1.29
CA LEU A 286 5.45 6.41 1.07
C LEU A 286 5.92 6.93 2.44
N LEU A 287 6.75 6.13 3.11
CA LEU A 287 7.38 6.50 4.38
C LEU A 287 8.76 7.10 4.11
N LEU A 288 8.91 8.39 4.35
CA LEU A 288 10.18 9.12 4.23
C LEU A 288 11.21 8.58 5.24
N GLY A 289 12.40 8.27 4.77
CA GLY A 289 13.51 7.77 5.60
C GLY A 289 14.67 8.76 5.80
N CYS A 290 14.56 10.00 5.31
CA CYS A 290 15.62 11.02 5.42
C CYS A 290 15.37 12.05 6.55
N ASP A 291 16.34 12.93 6.79
CA ASP A 291 16.15 14.07 7.71
C ASP A 291 15.38 15.20 7.04
N ILE A 292 14.07 15.23 7.25
CA ILE A 292 13.19 16.25 6.66
C ILE A 292 13.40 17.67 7.21
N ARG A 293 14.23 17.85 8.24
CA ARG A 293 14.57 19.18 8.79
C ARG A 293 15.59 19.91 7.91
N SER A 294 16.31 19.18 7.05
CA SER A 294 17.44 19.71 6.27
C SER A 294 17.54 19.11 4.87
N MET A 295 16.40 18.87 4.22
CA MET A 295 16.38 18.45 2.81
C MET A 295 16.95 19.54 1.91
N ASP A 296 17.70 19.15 0.89
CA ASP A 296 17.99 20.04 -0.23
C ASP A 296 16.77 20.19 -1.17
N ASN A 297 16.87 21.13 -2.10
CA ASN A 297 15.78 21.41 -3.03
C ASN A 297 15.46 20.19 -3.92
N GLU A 298 16.48 19.44 -4.35
CA GLU A 298 16.28 18.27 -5.20
C GLU A 298 15.48 17.18 -4.47
N THR A 299 15.85 16.86 -3.23
CA THR A 299 15.11 15.94 -2.37
C THR A 299 13.68 16.41 -2.14
N PHE A 300 13.50 17.70 -1.83
CA PHE A 300 12.17 18.27 -1.64
C PHE A 300 11.31 18.20 -2.90
N GLU A 301 11.86 18.53 -4.08
CA GLU A 301 11.14 18.45 -5.36
C GLU A 301 10.69 17.03 -5.68
N LEU A 302 11.52 16.02 -5.39
CA LEU A 302 11.16 14.61 -5.55
C LEU A 302 10.00 14.23 -4.64
N LEU A 303 10.11 14.51 -3.35
CA LEU A 303 9.14 14.11 -2.34
C LEU A 303 7.86 14.95 -2.34
N SER A 304 7.88 16.13 -2.96
CA SER A 304 6.72 17.03 -3.01
C SER A 304 5.92 16.97 -4.31
N ASN A 305 6.28 16.06 -5.24
CA ASN A 305 5.58 15.95 -6.51
C ASN A 305 4.15 15.37 -6.33
N LYS A 306 3.18 16.28 -6.34
CA LYS A 306 1.74 15.98 -6.20
C LYS A 306 1.23 14.99 -7.24
N GLU A 307 1.67 15.09 -8.50
CA GLU A 307 1.15 14.22 -9.57
C GLU A 307 1.60 12.77 -9.38
N VAL A 308 2.83 12.57 -8.90
CA VAL A 308 3.35 11.23 -8.55
C VAL A 308 2.65 10.67 -7.31
N ILE A 309 2.44 11.52 -6.29
CA ILE A 309 1.67 11.15 -5.08
C ILE A 309 0.23 10.76 -5.43
N GLU A 310 -0.43 11.49 -6.34
CA GLU A 310 -1.79 11.18 -6.81
C GLU A 310 -1.87 9.82 -7.49
N VAL A 311 -0.81 9.37 -8.16
CA VAL A 311 -0.73 7.99 -8.68
C VAL A 311 -0.70 6.98 -7.53
N ASN A 312 0.06 7.22 -6.47
CA ASN A 312 0.08 6.34 -5.30
C ASN A 312 -1.26 6.31 -4.56
N GLN A 313 -1.90 7.47 -4.43
CA GLN A 313 -3.14 7.70 -3.68
C GLN A 313 -4.42 7.52 -4.52
N ASP A 314 -4.31 6.98 -5.74
CA ASP A 314 -5.47 6.79 -6.62
C ASP A 314 -6.52 5.86 -5.99
N LYS A 315 -7.79 6.29 -6.02
CA LYS A 315 -8.94 5.59 -5.41
C LYS A 315 -9.19 4.17 -5.93
N LEU A 316 -8.71 3.83 -7.13
CA LEU A 316 -8.81 2.45 -7.64
C LEU A 316 -7.91 1.52 -6.82
N GLY A 317 -6.79 2.04 -6.32
CA GLY A 317 -5.89 1.31 -5.43
C GLY A 317 -5.24 0.08 -6.08
N ALA A 318 -5.10 0.06 -7.40
CA ALA A 318 -4.45 -1.05 -8.09
C ALA A 318 -2.93 -0.85 -8.12
N GLN A 319 -2.17 -1.77 -7.53
CA GLN A 319 -0.71 -1.79 -7.65
C GLN A 319 -0.30 -1.95 -9.11
N GLY A 320 0.46 -1.00 -9.65
CA GLY A 320 1.12 -1.14 -10.93
C GLY A 320 2.27 -2.15 -10.85
N LYS A 321 2.62 -2.72 -12.00
CA LYS A 321 3.59 -3.82 -12.11
C LYS A 321 4.41 -3.74 -13.38
N LYS A 322 5.49 -4.51 -13.44
CA LYS A 322 6.27 -4.68 -14.67
C LYS A 322 5.43 -5.37 -15.75
N VAL A 323 5.38 -4.79 -16.95
CA VAL A 323 4.64 -5.33 -18.11
C VAL A 323 5.54 -5.69 -19.27
N LYS A 324 6.74 -5.10 -19.35
CA LYS A 324 7.74 -5.41 -20.37
C LYS A 324 9.14 -5.25 -19.83
N LYS A 325 10.05 -6.10 -20.30
CA LYS A 325 11.49 -6.02 -20.04
C LYS A 325 12.25 -6.42 -21.31
N THR A 326 13.23 -5.63 -21.71
CA THR A 326 14.16 -5.94 -22.81
C THR A 326 15.55 -5.52 -22.38
N GLY A 327 16.45 -6.48 -22.14
CA GLY A 327 17.67 -6.18 -21.38
C GLY A 327 17.29 -5.68 -20.00
N ASP A 328 17.86 -4.55 -19.58
CA ASP A 328 17.50 -3.85 -18.33
C ASP A 328 16.66 -2.58 -18.58
N LEU A 329 16.04 -2.48 -19.75
CA LEU A 329 15.01 -1.50 -20.07
C LEU A 329 13.63 -2.07 -19.73
N GLU A 330 12.89 -1.38 -18.88
CA GLU A 330 11.63 -1.87 -18.33
C GLU A 330 10.47 -0.90 -18.60
N VAL A 331 9.29 -1.46 -18.81
CA VAL A 331 8.02 -0.73 -18.77
C VAL A 331 7.20 -1.28 -17.62
N TRP A 332 6.79 -0.39 -16.73
CA TRP A 332 5.86 -0.69 -15.66
C TRP A 332 4.55 0.06 -15.90
N SER A 333 3.44 -0.57 -15.58
CA SER A 333 2.11 -0.01 -15.82
C SER A 333 1.09 -0.47 -14.78
N GLY A 334 0.11 0.39 -14.51
CA GLY A 334 -1.02 0.07 -13.65
C GLY A 334 -2.26 0.90 -14.00
N PRO A 335 -3.46 0.32 -13.94
CA PRO A 335 -4.68 1.09 -14.14
C PRO A 335 -4.86 2.08 -12.99
N LEU A 336 -5.41 3.24 -13.33
CA LEU A 336 -5.88 4.24 -12.38
C LEU A 336 -7.39 4.40 -12.52
N SER A 337 -7.97 5.16 -11.61
CA SER A 337 -9.36 5.57 -11.73
C SER A 337 -9.65 6.35 -13.01
N ASP A 338 -10.92 6.32 -13.40
CA ASP A 338 -11.46 7.02 -14.57
C ASP A 338 -10.79 6.58 -15.89
N ASN A 339 -10.49 5.28 -15.99
CA ASN A 339 -9.86 4.60 -17.14
C ASN A 339 -8.47 5.13 -17.54
N ARG A 340 -7.82 5.89 -16.66
CA ARG A 340 -6.43 6.35 -16.86
C ARG A 340 -5.44 5.20 -16.62
N VAL A 341 -4.22 5.35 -17.12
CA VAL A 341 -3.14 4.37 -16.94
C VAL A 341 -1.86 5.07 -16.51
N ALA A 342 -1.27 4.65 -15.39
CA ALA A 342 0.06 5.10 -15.00
C ALA A 342 1.12 4.26 -15.71
N VAL A 343 2.17 4.89 -16.23
CA VAL A 343 3.26 4.22 -16.95
C VAL A 343 4.60 4.74 -16.44
N VAL A 344 5.55 3.84 -16.16
CA VAL A 344 6.94 4.19 -15.91
C VAL A 344 7.81 3.50 -16.97
N LEU A 345 8.59 4.30 -17.70
CA LEU A 345 9.66 3.82 -18.57
C LEU A 345 10.96 3.91 -17.76
N TRP A 346 11.52 2.77 -17.38
CA TRP A 346 12.63 2.70 -16.43
C TRP A 346 13.88 2.14 -17.10
N ASN A 347 14.92 2.96 -17.21
CA ASN A 347 16.22 2.54 -17.71
C ASN A 347 17.08 2.11 -16.53
N ARG A 348 17.37 0.80 -16.40
CA ARG A 348 18.29 0.29 -15.38
C ARG A 348 19.69 0.02 -15.92
N GLU A 349 19.97 0.39 -17.17
CA GLU A 349 21.29 0.31 -17.78
C GLU A 349 22.16 1.52 -17.41
N SER A 350 23.47 1.38 -17.63
CA SER A 350 24.48 2.40 -17.34
C SER A 350 24.66 3.44 -18.45
N SER A 351 23.81 3.43 -19.49
CA SER A 351 23.83 4.40 -20.58
C SER A 351 22.42 4.81 -21.00
N GLU A 352 22.30 6.00 -21.59
CA GLU A 352 21.05 6.48 -22.19
C GLU A 352 20.48 5.46 -23.18
N ALA A 353 19.18 5.21 -23.09
CA ALA A 353 18.49 4.28 -23.96
C ALA A 353 17.07 4.76 -24.30
N THR A 354 16.58 4.33 -25.45
CA THR A 354 15.19 4.55 -25.86
C THR A 354 14.31 3.40 -25.38
N ILE A 355 13.25 3.72 -24.65
CA ILE A 355 12.26 2.74 -24.18
C ILE A 355 10.93 2.98 -24.91
N ILE A 356 10.29 1.88 -25.33
CA ILE A 356 9.01 1.88 -26.05
C ILE A 356 7.98 1.03 -25.30
N ALA A 357 6.86 1.64 -24.95
CA ALA A 357 5.68 0.97 -24.40
C ALA A 357 4.57 0.94 -25.46
N ASP A 358 4.27 -0.24 -25.98
CA ASP A 358 3.22 -0.45 -26.97
C ASP A 358 1.84 -0.52 -26.27
N TRP A 359 0.76 -0.13 -26.94
CA TRP A 359 -0.58 -0.14 -26.32
C TRP A 359 -0.99 -1.54 -25.83
N SER A 360 -0.53 -2.58 -26.51
CA SER A 360 -0.72 -3.97 -26.09
C SER A 360 -0.05 -4.29 -24.75
N ASP A 361 1.10 -3.69 -24.45
CA ASP A 361 1.80 -3.89 -23.18
C ASP A 361 1.06 -3.21 -22.02
N LEU A 362 0.39 -2.09 -22.32
CA LEU A 362 -0.31 -1.24 -21.37
C LEU A 362 -1.78 -1.62 -21.15
N GLY A 363 -2.28 -2.63 -21.86
CA GLY A 363 -3.69 -3.03 -21.81
C GLY A 363 -4.65 -2.03 -22.47
N LEU A 364 -4.13 -1.17 -23.36
CA LEU A 364 -4.92 -0.19 -24.12
C LEU A 364 -5.39 -0.80 -25.45
N ASN A 365 -6.51 -0.31 -25.98
CA ASN A 365 -6.97 -0.68 -27.32
C ASN A 365 -5.99 -0.15 -28.38
N SER A 366 -5.69 -0.93 -29.43
CA SER A 366 -4.78 -0.49 -30.49
C SER A 366 -5.24 0.77 -31.23
N SER A 367 -6.55 1.03 -31.26
CA SER A 367 -7.12 2.25 -31.84
C SER A 367 -7.18 3.45 -30.88
N ALA A 368 -6.78 3.26 -29.62
CA ALA A 368 -6.85 4.29 -28.59
C ALA A 368 -5.97 5.49 -28.95
N VAL A 369 -6.54 6.67 -28.73
CA VAL A 369 -5.83 7.95 -28.74
C VAL A 369 -5.74 8.40 -27.30
N VAL A 370 -4.55 8.75 -26.84
CA VAL A 370 -4.34 9.13 -25.45
C VAL A 370 -3.58 10.44 -25.34
N ASP A 371 -3.88 11.23 -24.32
CA ASP A 371 -2.97 12.28 -23.87
C ASP A 371 -2.04 11.71 -22.79
N ALA A 372 -0.74 11.94 -22.91
CA ALA A 372 0.26 11.51 -21.93
C ALA A 372 0.76 12.72 -21.14
N ARG A 373 0.44 12.76 -19.85
CA ARG A 373 0.98 13.73 -18.88
C ARG A 373 2.29 13.20 -18.32
N ASP A 374 3.42 13.84 -18.60
CA ASP A 374 4.69 13.58 -17.93
C ASP A 374 4.66 14.23 -16.54
N LEU A 375 4.75 13.40 -15.50
CA LEU A 375 4.54 13.83 -14.12
C LEU A 375 5.76 14.55 -13.54
N TRP A 376 6.94 14.37 -14.12
CA TRP A 376 8.18 14.99 -13.64
C TRP A 376 8.48 16.30 -14.37
N THR A 377 8.15 16.39 -15.66
CA THR A 377 8.30 17.64 -16.42
C THR A 377 7.06 18.52 -16.39
N HIS A 378 5.96 18.03 -15.81
CA HIS A 378 4.67 18.71 -15.74
C HIS A 378 4.18 19.17 -17.12
N SER A 379 4.40 18.35 -18.15
CA SER A 379 4.05 18.63 -19.55
C SER A 379 3.14 17.55 -20.13
N THR A 380 2.39 17.88 -21.18
CA THR A 380 1.45 16.94 -21.80
C THR A 380 1.76 16.77 -23.27
N ILE A 381 1.88 15.52 -23.71
CA ILE A 381 1.95 15.14 -25.12
C ILE A 381 0.54 14.70 -25.53
N TYR A 382 -0.06 15.42 -26.47
CA TYR A 382 -1.44 15.20 -26.87
C TYR A 382 -1.58 14.20 -28.00
N SER A 383 -2.68 13.46 -27.99
CA SER A 383 -3.15 12.63 -29.12
C SER A 383 -2.16 11.57 -29.60
N ILE A 384 -1.46 10.90 -28.68
CA ILE A 384 -0.54 9.80 -28.99
C ILE A 384 -1.34 8.57 -29.42
N ARG A 385 -0.78 7.81 -30.37
CA ARG A 385 -1.32 6.57 -30.92
C ARG A 385 -0.25 5.49 -30.89
N ASP A 386 -0.70 4.24 -30.88
CA ASP A 386 0.08 3.00 -31.00
C ASP A 386 1.08 2.70 -29.87
N GLN A 387 1.93 3.66 -29.51
CA GLN A 387 3.00 3.49 -28.54
C GLN A 387 3.43 4.80 -27.86
N LEU A 388 4.01 4.69 -26.66
CA LEU A 388 4.69 5.75 -25.94
C LEU A 388 6.20 5.48 -26.01
N LYS A 389 6.97 6.48 -26.41
CA LYS A 389 8.42 6.37 -26.61
C LYS A 389 9.12 7.53 -25.92
N ALA A 390 10.18 7.23 -25.18
CA ALA A 390 11.05 8.25 -24.63
C ALA A 390 12.50 7.77 -24.61
N THR A 391 13.43 8.72 -24.75
CA THR A 391 14.84 8.52 -24.42
C THR A 391 15.02 8.79 -22.93
N VAL A 392 15.69 7.87 -22.24
CA VAL A 392 15.81 7.85 -20.78
C VAL A 392 17.29 7.66 -20.43
N GLU A 393 17.82 8.58 -19.64
CA GLU A 393 19.20 8.54 -19.14
C GLU A 393 19.48 7.28 -18.31
N ALA A 394 20.76 6.97 -18.10
CA ALA A 394 21.18 5.87 -17.23
C ALA A 394 20.55 5.96 -15.83
N HIS A 395 19.98 4.86 -15.36
CA HIS A 395 19.28 4.73 -14.06
C HIS A 395 18.06 5.68 -13.85
N ALA A 396 17.70 6.47 -14.85
CA ALA A 396 16.58 7.39 -14.79
C ALA A 396 15.27 6.71 -15.18
N CYS A 397 14.17 7.43 -14.94
CA CYS A 397 12.86 7.03 -15.42
C CYS A 397 12.11 8.20 -16.06
N LYS A 398 11.08 7.84 -16.83
CA LYS A 398 9.99 8.76 -17.19
C LYS A 398 8.70 8.19 -16.66
N MET A 399 7.91 9.02 -15.99
CA MET A 399 6.63 8.62 -15.42
C MET A 399 5.51 9.42 -16.08
N TYR A 400 4.49 8.73 -16.54
CA TYR A 400 3.35 9.32 -17.24
C TYR A 400 2.02 8.85 -16.66
N VAL A 401 1.00 9.68 -16.81
CA VAL A 401 -0.39 9.25 -16.77
C VAL A 401 -0.99 9.41 -18.17
N LEU A 402 -1.52 8.32 -18.70
CA LEU A 402 -2.23 8.27 -19.97
C LEU A 402 -3.73 8.44 -19.72
N THR A 403 -4.36 9.33 -20.48
CA THR A 403 -5.81 9.56 -20.46
C THR A 403 -6.38 9.23 -21.83
N PRO A 404 -7.06 8.08 -22.00
CA PRO A 404 -7.72 7.73 -23.26
C PRO A 404 -8.93 8.61 -23.57
N HIS A 405 -9.14 8.89 -24.86
CA HIS A 405 -10.27 9.64 -25.42
C HIS A 405 -11.42 8.78 -25.91
#